data_AF-A0A914XWV7-F1
#
_entry.id   AF-A0A914XWV7-F1
#
_cell.length_a   1.000
_cell.length_b   1.000
_cell.length_c   1.000
_cell.angle_alpha   90.00
_cell.angle_beta   90.00
_cell.angle_gamma   90.00
#
_symmetry.space_group_name_H-M   'P 1'
#
loop_
_entity.id
_entity.type
_entity.pdbx_description
1 polymer ?
#
loop_
_entity_poly.entity_id
_entity_poly.type
_entity_poly.pdbx_seq_one_letter_code
_entity_poly.pdbx_strand_id
1 'polypeptide(L)' 'MELLTKQGWSSAYSVESLILQISATLVKGKARIAFDGKGNSYSLSRAQQSFKSLVHIHSKSGWFTPPKADG' A
#
# COMPACT_ATOMS: atom_id res chain seq x y z
N MET A 1 -3.86 4.64 1.40
CA MET A 1 -2.57 4.06 0.92
C MET A 1 -1.69 5.12 0.25
N GLU A 2 -2.03 6.41 0.34
CA GLU A 2 -1.28 7.51 -0.30
C GLU A 2 0.12 7.72 0.29
N LEU A 3 0.32 7.31 1.54
CA LEU A 3 1.56 7.43 2.32
C LEU A 3 2.82 6.95 1.58
N LEU A 4 2.71 5.88 0.79
CA LEU A 4 3.85 5.29 0.07
C LEU A 4 3.97 5.79 -1.38
N THR A 5 3.19 6.79 -1.77
CA THR A 5 3.31 7.49 -3.06
C THR A 5 4.01 8.83 -2.87
N LYS A 6 4.52 9.42 -3.95
CA LYS A 6 5.19 10.73 -3.89
C LYS A 6 4.29 11.83 -3.32
N GLN A 7 2.98 11.70 -3.46
CA GLN A 7 2.00 12.69 -3.03
C GLN A 7 1.67 12.61 -1.53
N GLY A 8 1.73 11.42 -0.93
CA GLY A 8 1.40 11.23 0.50
C GLY A 8 2.61 10.99 1.41
N TRP A 9 3.81 10.79 0.85
CA TRP A 9 5.05 10.65 1.62
C TRP A 9 5.53 11.99 2.16
N SER A 10 5.97 12.00 3.42
CA SER A 10 6.69 13.11 4.04
C SER A 10 7.89 12.60 4.82
N SER A 11 9.01 13.30 4.76
CA SER A 11 10.22 12.99 5.54
C SER A 11 10.03 13.09 7.05
N ALA A 12 8.93 13.71 7.49
CA ALA A 12 8.57 13.80 8.90
C ALA A 12 8.07 12.47 9.51
N TYR A 13 7.70 11.48 8.68
CA TYR A 13 7.24 10.20 9.19
C TYR A 13 8.40 9.34 9.70
N SER A 14 8.28 8.88 10.96
CA SER A 14 9.21 7.90 11.51
C SER A 14 8.97 6.52 10.89
N VAL A 15 10.02 5.72 10.75
CA VAL A 15 9.90 4.35 10.24
C VAL A 15 8.93 3.52 11.10
N GLU A 16 8.93 3.74 12.42
CA GLU A 16 8.00 3.11 13.35
C GLU A 16 6.54 3.41 13.01
N SER A 17 6.22 4.67 12.72
CA SER A 17 4.86 5.07 12.33
C SER A 17 4.42 4.40 11.03
N LEU A 18 5.34 4.20 10.07
CA LEU A 18 5.05 3.50 8.81
C LEU A 18 4.74 2.02 9.05
N ILE A 19 5.54 1.34 9.89
CA ILE A 19 5.34 -0.08 10.22
C ILE A 19 3.96 -0.26 10.87
N LEU A 20 3.61 0.60 11.83
CA LEU A 20 2.31 0.56 12.50
C LEU A 20 1.16 0.81 11.52
N GLN A 21 1.28 1.83 10.65
CA GLN A 21 0.24 2.15 9.67
C GLN A 21 0.05 1.05 8.63
N ILE A 22 1.13 0.40 8.16
CA ILE A 22 1.04 -0.77 7.28
C ILE A 22 0.30 -1.90 7.98
N SER A 23 0.65 -2.18 9.24
CA SER A 23 0.02 -3.21 10.05
C SER A 23 -1.48 -2.95 10.23
N ALA A 24 -1.86 -1.72 10.56
CA ALA A 24 -3.25 -1.30 10.68
C ALA A 24 -4.02 -1.43 9.34
N THR A 25 -3.37 -1.09 8.22
CA THR A 25 -3.97 -1.18 6.88
C THR A 25 -4.27 -2.62 6.49
N LEU A 26 -3.40 -3.57 6.84
CA LEU A 26 -3.63 -5.00 6.58
C LEU A 26 -4.86 -5.52 7.35
N VAL A 27 -5.03 -5.09 8.60
CA VAL A 27 -6.21 -5.45 9.42
C VAL A 27 -7.48 -4.83 8.84
N LYS A 28 -7.47 -3.52 8.55
CA LYS A 28 -8.62 -2.82 7.93
C LYS A 28 -9.01 -3.44 6.58
N GLY A 29 -8.02 -3.83 5.78
CA GLY A 29 -8.21 -4.52 4.50
C GLY A 29 -8.58 -6.00 4.59
N LYS A 30 -8.77 -6.56 5.81
CA LYS A 30 -9.09 -7.97 6.06
C LYS A 30 -8.10 -8.94 5.39
N ALA A 31 -6.81 -8.60 5.38
CA ALA A 31 -5.77 -9.45 4.79
C ALA A 31 -5.75 -10.86 5.42
N ARG A 32 -5.38 -11.86 4.61
CA ARG A 32 -5.28 -13.28 5.02
C ARG A 32 -4.01 -13.89 4.47
N ILE A 33 -3.52 -14.94 5.13
CA ILE A 33 -2.40 -15.74 4.66
C ILE A 33 -2.90 -16.64 3.53
N ALA A 34 -2.28 -16.55 2.36
CA ALA A 34 -2.55 -17.44 1.23
C ALA A 34 -1.66 -18.68 1.34
N PHE A 35 -2.16 -19.75 1.97
CA PHE A 35 -1.42 -20.99 2.18
C PHE A 35 -1.14 -21.76 0.87
N ASP A 36 -2.05 -21.67 -0.10
CA ASP A 36 -1.89 -22.30 -1.44
C ASP A 36 -1.07 -21.45 -2.41
N GLY A 37 -0.55 -20.31 -1.95
CA GLY A 37 0.28 -19.43 -2.76
C GLY A 37 1.56 -20.15 -3.19
N LYS A 38 1.86 -20.17 -4.50
CA LYS A 38 3.15 -20.69 -4.99
C LYS A 38 4.27 -19.95 -4.26
N GLY A 39 5.18 -20.67 -3.60
CA GLY A 39 6.23 -20.12 -2.72
C GLY A 39 7.22 -19.13 -3.37
N ASN A 40 7.02 -18.76 -4.64
CA ASN A 40 7.82 -17.80 -5.39
C ASN A 40 6.96 -16.68 -6.04
N SER A 41 5.75 -16.44 -5.52
CA SER A 41 4.81 -15.46 -6.09
C SER A 41 5.24 -14.00 -5.88
N TYR A 42 6.04 -13.76 -4.84
CA TYR A 42 6.52 -12.44 -4.45
C TYR A 42 8.02 -12.32 -4.71
N SER A 43 8.39 -11.30 -5.50
CA SER A 43 9.77 -10.96 -5.79
C SER A 43 9.91 -9.44 -5.89
N LEU A 44 11.14 -8.93 -5.74
CA LEU A 44 11.43 -7.50 -5.84
C LEU A 44 11.04 -6.94 -7.21
N SER A 45 11.38 -7.64 -8.30
CA SER A 45 11.11 -7.20 -9.67
C SER A 45 9.61 -7.05 -9.93
N ARG A 46 8.80 -8.02 -9.47
CA ARG A 46 7.35 -7.99 -9.61
C ARG A 46 6.72 -6.87 -8.78
N ALA A 47 7.15 -6.70 -7.54
CA ALA A 47 6.67 -5.63 -6.66
C ALA A 47 6.97 -4.24 -7.25
N GLN A 48 8.18 -4.03 -7.77
CA GLN A 48 8.57 -2.78 -8.42
C GLN A 48 7.75 -2.49 -9.67
N GLN A 49 7.49 -3.50 -10.51
CA GLN A 49 6.66 -3.36 -11.71
C GLN A 49 5.21 -2.98 -11.34
N SER A 50 4.61 -3.68 -10.37
CA SER A 50 3.26 -3.38 -9.88
C SER A 50 3.19 -1.96 -9.30
N PHE A 51 4.18 -1.55 -8.51
CA PHE A 51 4.23 -0.19 -7.94
C PHE A 51 4.34 0.89 -9.02
N LYS A 52 5.21 0.72 -10.02
CA LYS A 52 5.34 1.67 -11.15
C LYS A 52 4.03 1.85 -11.89
N SER A 53 3.32 0.75 -12.16
CA SER A 53 2.01 0.77 -12.83
C SER A 53 0.97 1.51 -11.97
N LEU A 54 0.91 1.21 -10.67
CA LEU A 54 0.00 1.86 -9.73
C LEU A 54 0.24 3.37 -9.64
N VAL A 55 1.49 3.81 -9.50
CA VAL A 55 1.84 5.23 -9.43
C VAL A 55 1.49 5.96 -10.73
N HIS A 56 1.69 5.32 -11.88
CA HIS A 56 1.32 5.90 -13.18
C HIS A 56 -0.19 6.16 -13.27
N ILE A 57 -1.02 5.20 -12.87
CA ILE A 57 -2.49 5.35 -12.86
C ILE A 57 -2.91 6.39 -11.82
N HIS A 58 -2.37 6.31 -10.60
CA HIS A 58 -2.66 7.23 -9.51
C HIS A 58 -2.34 8.69 -9.89
N SER A 59 -1.24 8.93 -10.59
CA SER A 59 -0.86 10.28 -11.04
C SER A 59 -1.87 10.92 -12.00
N LYS A 60 -2.69 10.11 -12.67
CA LYS A 60 -3.69 10.58 -13.64
C LYS A 60 -5.09 10.71 -13.04
N SER A 61 -5.45 9.82 -12.10
CA SER A 61 -6.83 9.67 -11.62
C SER A 61 -7.03 9.92 -10.13
N GLY A 62 -5.95 10.08 -9.35
CA GLY A 62 -6.01 10.18 -7.89
C GLY A 62 -6.42 8.86 -7.22
N TRP A 63 -6.54 8.85 -5.89
CA TRP A 63 -7.05 7.71 -5.13
C TRP A 63 -8.54 7.89 -4.84
N PHE A 64 -9.34 6.84 -5.03
CA PHE A 64 -10.74 6.86 -4.56
C PHE A 64 -10.72 6.80 -3.03
N THR A 65 -11.10 7.90 -2.39
CA THR A 65 -11.25 7.99 -0.94
C THR A 65 -12.51 7.25 -0.51
N PRO A 66 -12.43 6.23 0.38
CA PRO A 66 -13.62 5.63 0.95
C PRO A 66 -14.41 6.68 1.76
N PRO A 67 -15.76 6.57 1.86
CA PRO A 67 -16.58 7.52 2.60
C PRO A 67 -16.16 7.66 4.07
N LYS A 68 -16.38 8.85 4.64
CA LYS A 68 -15.97 9.30 5.99
C LYS A 68 -16.46 8.46 7.19
N ALA A 69 -17.13 7.34 6.98
CA ALA A 69 -17.77 6.54 8.04
C ALA A 69 -16.79 5.66 8.85
N ASP A 70 -15.54 5.51 8.43
CA ASP A 70 -14.51 4.74 9.14
C ASP A 70 -13.53 5.64 9.92
N GLY A 71 -14.04 6.69 10.57
CA GLY A 71 -13.27 7.60 11.44
C GLY A 71 -13.14 7.07 12.86
#